data_AF-A0A3B0UB00-F1
#
_entry.id   AF-A0A3B0UB00-F1
#
_cell.length_a   1.000
_cell.length_b   1.000
_cell.length_c   1.000
_cell.angle_alpha   90.00
_cell.angle_beta   90.00
_cell.angle_gamma   90.00
#
_symmetry.space_group_name_H-M   'P 1'
#
loop_
_entity.id
_entity.type
_entity.pdbx_description
1 polymer ?
#
loop_
_entity_poly.entity_id
_entity_poly.type
_entity_poly.pdbx_seq_one_letter_code
_entity_poly.pdbx_strand_id
1 'polypeptide(L)'
;MTQLNLTPNYTLILLIAFVSFFNLQAQPEKVNYKKIEKSINNKSSLFYYPNLFSRFLANDTTLTITDYRYLYYGFSFQEEYNPYWRSSNIDELNKVYQKKSPSQKDYQRLIKLSDEILSKSPFNLDAILNNFTAYEELSEIEISKKWFYKYDMHKG
;
A
#
# COMPACT_ATOMS: atom_id res chain seq x y z
N MET A 1 -43.41 26.03 46.16
CA MET A 1 -42.03 25.94 45.63
C MET A 1 -41.75 24.48 45.35
N THR A 2 -41.91 24.04 44.10
CA THR A 2 -41.67 22.64 43.71
C THR A 2 -40.25 22.55 43.15
N GLN A 3 -39.36 21.84 43.85
CA GLN A 3 -37.99 21.61 43.36
C GLN A 3 -38.03 20.54 42.25
N LEU A 4 -37.48 20.89 41.09
CA LEU A 4 -37.37 20.02 39.93
C LEU A 4 -36.13 19.13 40.09
N ASN A 5 -36.33 17.86 40.46
CA ASN A 5 -35.24 16.88 40.50
C ASN A 5 -34.94 16.39 39.07
N LEU A 6 -33.84 16.89 38.50
CA LEU A 6 -33.31 16.42 37.22
C LEU A 6 -32.48 15.15 37.47
N THR A 7 -32.95 14.01 36.99
CA THR A 7 -32.14 12.78 36.98
C THR A 7 -31.06 12.87 35.88
N PRO A 8 -29.80 12.51 36.15
CA PRO A 8 -28.76 12.52 35.12
C PRO A 8 -29.07 11.48 34.06
N ASN A 9 -29.21 11.93 32.81
CA ASN A 9 -29.56 11.08 31.67
C ASN A 9 -28.29 10.43 31.10
N TYR A 10 -27.83 9.34 31.75
CA TYR A 10 -26.60 8.62 31.41
C TYR A 10 -26.55 8.13 29.95
N THR A 11 -27.71 7.91 29.34
CA THR A 11 -27.86 7.56 27.91
C THR A 11 -27.24 8.63 27.01
N LEU A 12 -27.41 9.91 27.35
CA LEU A 12 -26.86 11.03 26.57
C LEU A 12 -25.33 11.10 26.69
N ILE A 13 -24.81 10.83 27.89
CA ILE A 13 -23.36 10.80 28.15
C ILE A 13 -22.70 9.66 27.37
N LEU A 14 -23.30 8.48 27.36
CA LEU A 14 -22.81 7.33 26.57
C LEU A 14 -22.84 7.61 25.07
N LEU A 15 -23.87 8.31 24.58
CA LEU A 15 -24.00 8.67 23.17
C LEU A 15 -22.94 9.71 22.74
N ILE A 16 -22.65 10.70 23.59
CA ILE A 16 -21.59 11.69 23.36
C ILE A 16 -20.19 11.04 23.40
N ALA A 17 -19.96 10.11 24.33
CA ALA A 17 -18.71 9.36 24.41
C ALA A 17 -18.49 8.49 23.15
N PHE A 18 -19.56 7.86 22.65
CA PHE A 18 -19.52 7.06 21.43
C PHE A 18 -19.20 7.91 20.19
N VAL A 19 -19.85 9.06 20.02
CA VAL A 19 -19.57 9.99 18.91
C VAL A 19 -18.13 10.54 18.96
N SER A 20 -17.60 10.79 20.15
CA SER A 20 -16.22 11.27 20.33
C SER A 20 -15.18 10.21 19.92
N PHE A 21 -15.47 8.93 20.16
CA PHE A 21 -14.61 7.81 19.70
C PHE A 21 -14.56 7.66 18.18
N PHE A 22 -15.67 7.92 17.47
CA PHE A 22 -15.69 7.88 15.99
C PHE A 22 -14.91 9.03 15.35
N ASN A 23 -14.85 10.20 16.00
CA ASN A 23 -14.10 11.35 15.48
C ASN A 23 -12.58 11.22 15.64
N LEU A 24 -12.08 10.21 16.36
CA LEU A 24 -10.65 9.88 16.45
C LEU A 24 -10.19 8.98 15.28
N GLN A 25 -10.80 9.09 14.11
CA GLN A 25 -10.14 8.64 12.89
C GLN A 25 -9.07 9.65 12.53
N ALA A 26 -7.80 9.21 12.54
CA ALA A 26 -6.68 10.02 12.11
C ALA A 26 -6.97 10.56 10.69
N GLN A 27 -7.08 11.88 10.57
CA GLN A 27 -7.23 12.52 9.27
C GLN A 27 -5.96 12.24 8.46
N PRO A 28 -6.07 11.92 7.16
CA PRO A 28 -4.90 11.70 6.31
C PRO A 28 -4.02 12.95 6.37
N GLU A 29 -2.78 12.76 6.85
CA GLU A 29 -1.82 13.86 6.98
C GLU A 29 -1.58 14.49 5.61
N LYS A 30 -1.67 15.82 5.52
CA LYS A 30 -1.41 16.53 4.28
C LYS A 30 0.05 16.30 3.85
N VAL A 31 0.22 15.72 2.67
CA VAL A 31 1.54 15.40 2.10
C VAL A 31 2.35 16.67 1.87
N ASN A 32 3.57 16.71 2.43
CA ASN A 32 4.53 17.80 2.22
C ASN A 32 5.57 17.42 1.15
N TYR A 33 5.22 17.63 -0.12
CA TYR A 33 6.08 17.28 -1.26
C TYR A 33 7.47 17.93 -1.21
N LYS A 34 7.59 19.18 -0.75
CA LYS A 34 8.90 19.87 -0.61
C LYS A 34 9.80 19.17 0.41
N LYS A 35 9.23 18.70 1.52
CA LYS A 35 9.98 17.93 2.53
C LYS A 35 10.42 16.59 1.95
N ILE A 36 9.53 15.91 1.22
CA ILE A 36 9.83 14.64 0.57
C ILE A 36 10.98 14.81 -0.42
N GLU A 37 10.84 15.70 -1.40
CA GLU A 37 11.85 16.02 -2.40
C GLU A 37 13.23 16.34 -1.77
N LYS A 38 13.27 17.17 -0.72
CA LYS A 38 14.52 17.48 -0.02
C LYS A 38 15.13 16.24 0.65
N SER A 39 14.30 15.39 1.25
CA SER A 39 14.76 14.24 2.02
C SER A 39 15.24 13.11 1.12
N ILE A 40 14.56 12.87 0.00
CA ILE A 40 14.90 11.79 -0.94
C ILE A 40 16.20 12.08 -1.70
N ASN A 41 16.56 13.35 -1.86
CA ASN A 41 17.80 13.78 -2.51
C ASN A 41 19.01 13.91 -1.54
N ASN A 42 18.78 13.82 -0.23
CA ASN A 42 19.85 13.95 0.77
C ASN A 42 20.43 12.59 1.17
N LYS A 43 21.70 12.33 0.82
CA LYS A 43 22.42 11.08 1.13
C LYS A 43 22.48 10.72 2.62
N SER A 44 22.40 11.71 3.52
CA SER A 44 22.42 11.48 4.97
C SER A 44 21.02 11.28 5.55
N SER A 45 19.97 11.40 4.75
CA SER A 45 18.59 11.16 5.17
C SER A 45 18.30 9.67 5.26
N LEU A 46 17.51 9.26 6.24
CA LEU A 46 16.94 7.90 6.30
C LEU A 46 16.06 7.60 5.07
N PHE A 47 15.53 8.64 4.43
CA PHE A 47 14.68 8.55 3.24
C PHE A 47 15.44 8.73 1.92
N TYR A 48 16.77 8.68 1.91
CA TYR A 48 17.55 8.79 0.67
C TYR A 48 17.06 7.75 -0.36
N TYR A 49 16.59 8.22 -1.52
CA TYR A 49 15.75 7.42 -2.40
C TYR A 49 16.39 6.10 -2.83
N PRO A 50 17.66 6.05 -3.28
CA PRO A 50 18.27 4.80 -3.72
C PRO A 50 18.30 3.72 -2.65
N ASN A 51 18.59 4.09 -1.39
CA ASN A 51 18.64 3.15 -0.28
C ASN A 51 17.23 2.68 0.08
N LEU A 52 16.28 3.61 0.17
CA LEU A 52 14.89 3.31 0.51
C LEU A 52 14.25 2.40 -0.56
N PHE A 53 14.47 2.72 -1.84
CA PHE A 53 13.96 1.97 -2.97
C PHE A 53 14.60 0.58 -3.08
N SER A 54 15.89 0.45 -2.78
CA SER A 54 16.55 -0.86 -2.71
C SER A 54 15.94 -1.75 -1.63
N ARG A 55 15.65 -1.21 -0.44
CA ARG A 55 14.97 -1.96 0.63
C ARG A 55 13.56 -2.37 0.21
N PHE A 56 12.85 -1.47 -0.49
CA PHE A 56 11.53 -1.77 -1.03
C PHE A 56 11.57 -2.93 -2.02
N LEU A 57 12.50 -2.93 -2.98
CA LEU A 57 12.67 -4.02 -3.94
C LEU A 57 13.04 -5.34 -3.28
N ALA A 58 13.79 -5.30 -2.18
CA ALA A 58 14.14 -6.48 -1.39
C ALA A 58 12.99 -7.03 -0.52
N ASN A 59 11.80 -6.43 -0.58
CA ASN A 59 10.65 -6.76 0.26
C ASN A 59 10.98 -6.70 1.76
N ASP A 60 11.73 -5.67 2.17
CA ASP A 60 12.05 -5.42 3.58
C ASP A 60 10.77 -5.12 4.38
N THR A 61 10.39 -6.04 5.26
CA THR A 61 9.19 -5.95 6.11
C THR A 61 9.37 -5.04 7.31
N THR A 62 10.53 -4.38 7.45
CA THR A 62 10.77 -3.33 8.47
C THR A 62 10.44 -1.93 7.95
N LEU A 63 10.11 -1.77 6.66
CA LEU A 63 9.70 -0.50 6.08
C LEU A 63 8.34 -0.07 6.61
N THR A 64 8.29 1.08 7.26
CA THR A 64 7.10 1.64 7.86
C THR A 64 6.18 2.30 6.82
N ILE A 65 4.94 2.62 7.22
CA ILE A 65 4.02 3.41 6.38
C ILE A 65 4.64 4.74 5.95
N THR A 66 5.46 5.37 6.80
CA THR A 66 6.18 6.60 6.46
C THR A 66 7.17 6.34 5.33
N ASP A 67 7.93 5.24 5.39
CA ASP A 67 8.86 4.88 4.32
C ASP A 67 8.13 4.67 2.98
N TYR A 68 7.00 3.98 2.99
CA TYR A 68 6.15 3.80 1.81
C TYR A 68 5.62 5.12 1.25
N ARG A 69 5.25 6.08 2.09
CA ARG A 69 4.87 7.43 1.64
C ARG A 69 6.02 8.15 0.95
N TYR A 70 7.24 8.10 1.50
CA TYR A 70 8.41 8.70 0.86
C TYR A 70 8.77 7.98 -0.45
N LEU A 71 8.58 6.67 -0.54
CA LEU A 71 8.76 5.90 -1.77
C LEU A 71 7.77 6.31 -2.86
N TYR A 72 6.47 6.29 -2.54
CA TYR A 72 5.38 6.54 -3.48
C TYR A 72 5.41 7.98 -4.00
N TYR A 73 5.43 8.97 -3.11
CA TYR A 73 5.49 10.38 -3.50
C TYR A 73 6.89 10.78 -3.99
N GLY A 74 7.94 10.10 -3.54
CA GLY A 74 9.30 10.34 -4.04
C GLY A 74 9.49 9.86 -5.47
N PHE A 75 8.72 8.85 -5.89
CA PHE A 75 8.80 8.32 -7.25
C PHE A 75 8.47 9.36 -8.31
N SER A 76 7.54 10.28 -8.05
CA SER A 76 7.16 11.31 -9.01
C SER A 76 8.27 12.33 -9.30
N PHE A 77 9.36 12.32 -8.54
CA PHE A 77 10.56 13.13 -8.78
C PHE A 77 11.67 12.38 -9.52
N GLN A 78 11.50 11.08 -9.80
CA GLN A 78 12.50 10.28 -10.51
C GLN A 78 12.32 10.45 -12.03
N GLU A 79 13.43 10.38 -12.78
CA GLU A 79 13.42 10.59 -14.24
C GLU A 79 12.56 9.54 -14.96
N GLU A 80 12.48 8.34 -14.41
CA GLU A 80 11.73 7.23 -14.98
C GLU A 80 10.22 7.32 -14.72
N TYR A 81 9.75 8.32 -13.95
CA TYR A 81 8.34 8.47 -13.65
C TYR A 81 7.53 8.76 -14.92
N ASN A 82 6.55 7.90 -15.18
CA ASN A 82 5.61 8.08 -16.29
C ASN A 82 4.17 7.78 -15.83
N PRO A 83 3.34 8.80 -15.58
CA PRO A 83 1.96 8.62 -15.10
C PRO A 83 1.03 8.00 -16.15
N TYR A 84 1.43 8.01 -17.42
CA TYR A 84 0.64 7.48 -18.53
C TYR A 84 1.15 6.13 -19.05
N TRP A 85 2.17 5.56 -18.39
CA TRP A 85 2.66 4.25 -18.76
C TRP A 85 1.56 3.20 -18.61
N ARG A 86 1.47 2.31 -19.59
CA ARG A 86 0.56 1.16 -19.57
C ARG A 86 1.31 -0.07 -20.02
N SER A 87 1.02 -1.18 -19.37
CA SER A 87 1.59 -2.47 -19.75
C SER A 87 0.95 -2.98 -21.04
N SER A 88 1.77 -3.52 -21.95
CA SER A 88 1.28 -4.31 -23.08
C SER A 88 0.69 -5.66 -22.66
N ASN A 89 0.91 -6.07 -21.40
CA ASN A 89 0.56 -7.39 -20.91
C ASN A 89 -0.85 -7.48 -20.30
N ILE A 90 -1.63 -6.40 -20.33
CA ILE A 90 -2.98 -6.35 -19.72
C ILE A 90 -3.87 -7.47 -20.27
N ASP A 91 -3.85 -7.69 -21.58
CA ASP A 91 -4.66 -8.75 -22.20
C ASP A 91 -4.24 -10.15 -21.76
N GLU A 92 -2.94 -10.36 -21.51
CA GLU A 92 -2.45 -11.66 -21.06
C GLU A 92 -2.76 -11.92 -19.59
N LEU A 93 -2.70 -10.90 -18.74
CA LEU A 93 -3.20 -10.96 -17.37
C LEU A 93 -4.69 -11.32 -17.34
N ASN A 94 -5.50 -10.65 -18.17
CA ASN A 94 -6.93 -10.91 -18.29
C ASN A 94 -7.23 -12.37 -18.68
N LYS A 95 -6.40 -12.99 -19.53
CA LYS A 95 -6.55 -14.41 -19.86
C LYS A 95 -6.35 -15.32 -18.66
N VAL A 96 -5.45 -14.99 -17.73
CA VAL A 96 -5.27 -15.77 -16.49
C VAL A 96 -6.51 -15.62 -15.60
N TYR A 97 -7.02 -14.40 -15.39
CA TYR A 97 -8.20 -14.17 -14.55
C TYR A 97 -9.49 -14.79 -15.11
N GLN A 98 -9.62 -14.89 -16.43
CA GLN A 98 -10.80 -15.50 -17.05
C GLN A 98 -10.85 -17.03 -16.91
N LYS A 99 -9.76 -17.67 -16.45
CA LYS A 99 -9.75 -19.12 -16.23
C LYS A 99 -10.54 -19.45 -14.98
N LYS A 100 -11.53 -20.35 -15.13
CA LYS A 100 -12.31 -20.89 -14.01
C LYS A 100 -11.45 -21.64 -12.97
N SER A 101 -10.37 -22.27 -13.42
CA SER A 101 -9.44 -23.00 -12.55
C SER A 101 -8.02 -22.84 -13.13
N PRO A 102 -7.27 -21.81 -12.68
CA PRO A 102 -5.89 -21.61 -13.08
C PRO A 102 -5.00 -22.76 -12.61
N SER A 103 -4.03 -23.14 -13.43
CA SER A 103 -3.01 -24.14 -13.08
C SER A 103 -1.80 -23.49 -12.38
N GLN A 104 -0.91 -24.28 -11.78
CA GLN A 104 0.37 -23.78 -11.26
C GLN A 104 1.18 -23.00 -12.32
N LYS A 105 1.16 -23.44 -13.58
CA LYS A 105 1.82 -22.73 -14.69
C LYS A 105 1.19 -21.36 -14.96
N ASP A 106 -0.11 -21.22 -14.74
CA ASP A 106 -0.81 -19.95 -14.90
C ASP A 106 -0.40 -18.96 -13.82
N TYR A 107 -0.24 -19.41 -12.58
CA TYR A 107 0.28 -18.57 -11.49
C TYR A 107 1.74 -18.19 -11.68
N GLN A 108 2.59 -19.10 -12.16
CA GLN A 108 3.97 -18.77 -12.56
C GLN A 108 3.99 -17.73 -13.67
N ARG A 109 3.07 -17.81 -14.64
CA ARG A 109 2.94 -16.80 -15.69
C ARG A 109 2.46 -15.47 -15.13
N LEU A 110 1.49 -15.49 -14.21
CA LEU A 110 0.96 -14.31 -13.52
C LEU A 110 2.08 -13.55 -12.77
N ILE A 111 2.96 -14.28 -12.07
CA ILE A 111 4.14 -13.69 -11.41
C ILE A 111 5.03 -12.99 -12.42
N LYS A 112 5.42 -13.67 -13.50
CA LYS A 112 6.28 -13.08 -14.54
C LYS A 112 5.68 -11.81 -15.15
N LEU A 113 4.38 -11.82 -15.48
CA LEU A 113 3.69 -10.65 -16.03
C LEU A 113 3.64 -9.49 -15.04
N SER A 114 3.44 -9.79 -13.75
CA SER A 114 3.39 -8.80 -12.68
C SER A 114 4.76 -8.21 -12.40
N ASP A 115 5.82 -9.01 -12.40
CA ASP A 115 7.21 -8.52 -12.25
C ASP A 115 7.62 -7.59 -13.40
N GLU A 116 7.22 -7.91 -14.64
CA GLU A 116 7.43 -7.03 -15.79
C GLU A 116 6.72 -5.67 -15.59
N ILE A 117 5.50 -5.68 -15.04
CA ILE A 117 4.79 -4.44 -14.71
C ILE A 117 5.50 -3.66 -13.61
N LEU A 118 5.89 -4.33 -12.53
CA LEU A 118 6.53 -3.70 -11.38
C LEU A 118 7.92 -3.13 -11.72
N SER A 119 8.58 -3.63 -12.77
CA SER A 119 9.83 -3.05 -13.26
C SER A 119 9.69 -1.62 -13.80
N LYS A 120 8.48 -1.23 -14.25
CA LYS A 120 8.17 0.11 -14.79
C LYS A 120 7.23 0.91 -13.91
N SER A 121 6.34 0.22 -13.20
CA SER A 121 5.37 0.78 -12.28
C SER A 121 5.48 0.06 -10.92
N PRO A 122 6.55 0.33 -10.14
CA PRO A 122 6.89 -0.40 -8.91
C PRO A 122 5.83 -0.36 -7.81
N PHE A 123 4.90 0.59 -7.91
CA PHE A 123 3.80 0.81 -6.97
C PHE A 123 2.43 0.40 -7.55
N ASN A 124 2.42 -0.42 -8.63
CA ASN A 124 1.17 -0.92 -9.21
C ASN A 124 0.51 -1.92 -8.25
N LEU A 125 -0.61 -1.51 -7.65
CA LEU A 125 -1.33 -2.30 -6.64
C LEU A 125 -1.84 -3.64 -7.16
N ASP A 126 -2.30 -3.69 -8.41
CA ASP A 126 -2.83 -4.92 -9.01
C ASP A 126 -1.72 -5.94 -9.22
N ALA A 127 -0.55 -5.53 -9.73
CA ALA A 127 0.60 -6.41 -9.90
C ALA A 127 1.18 -6.89 -8.55
N ILE A 128 1.19 -6.03 -7.52
CA ILE A 128 1.57 -6.44 -6.16
C ILE A 128 0.59 -7.50 -5.62
N LEU A 129 -0.72 -7.26 -5.78
CA LEU A 129 -1.76 -8.20 -5.35
C LEU A 129 -1.66 -9.53 -6.10
N ASN A 130 -1.38 -9.49 -7.39
CA ASN A 130 -1.17 -10.67 -8.22
C ASN A 130 -0.03 -11.53 -7.73
N ASN A 131 1.11 -10.93 -7.40
CA ASN A 131 2.22 -11.67 -6.83
C ASN A 131 1.82 -12.30 -5.49
N PHE A 132 1.17 -11.55 -4.60
CA PHE A 132 0.65 -12.11 -3.34
C PHE A 132 -0.21 -13.35 -3.57
N THR A 133 -1.25 -13.26 -4.42
CA THR A 133 -2.19 -14.35 -4.70
C THR A 133 -1.50 -15.52 -5.40
N ALA A 134 -0.64 -15.26 -6.39
CA ALA A 134 0.05 -16.31 -7.12
C ALA A 134 1.00 -17.11 -6.22
N TYR A 135 1.79 -16.45 -5.36
CA TYR A 135 2.66 -17.14 -4.42
C TYR A 135 1.86 -17.91 -3.35
N GLU A 136 0.68 -17.42 -2.94
CA GLU A 136 -0.22 -18.14 -2.03
C GLU A 136 -0.72 -19.45 -2.67
N GLU A 137 -1.22 -19.38 -3.91
CA GLU A 137 -1.72 -20.53 -4.66
C GLU A 137 -0.63 -21.56 -5.00
N LEU A 138 0.62 -21.11 -5.15
CA LEU A 138 1.79 -21.97 -5.31
C LEU A 138 2.32 -22.54 -3.98
N SER A 139 1.65 -22.25 -2.85
CA SER A 139 2.08 -22.65 -1.50
C SER A 139 3.44 -22.09 -1.06
N GLU A 140 3.90 -21.01 -1.68
CA GLU A 140 5.11 -20.26 -1.30
C GLU A 140 4.78 -19.21 -0.24
N ILE A 141 4.27 -19.67 0.91
CA ILE A 141 3.61 -18.85 1.92
C ILE A 141 4.50 -17.72 2.47
N GLU A 142 5.79 -17.98 2.69
CA GLU A 142 6.70 -16.96 3.23
C GLU A 142 6.97 -15.82 2.23
N ILE A 143 6.94 -16.10 0.93
CA ILE A 143 7.08 -15.08 -0.12
C ILE A 143 5.75 -14.33 -0.25
N SER A 144 4.63 -15.05 -0.25
CA SER A 144 3.29 -14.46 -0.28
C SER A 144 3.08 -13.44 0.85
N LYS A 145 3.46 -13.77 2.10
CA LYS A 145 3.38 -12.86 3.26
C LYS A 145 4.14 -11.54 3.05
N LYS A 146 5.31 -11.59 2.39
CA LYS A 146 6.09 -10.38 2.09
C LYS A 146 5.39 -9.49 1.07
N TRP A 147 4.79 -10.09 0.04
CA TRP A 147 3.97 -9.36 -0.94
C TRP A 147 2.70 -8.78 -0.31
N PHE A 148 2.05 -9.54 0.58
CA PHE A 148 0.91 -9.06 1.35
C PHE A 148 1.28 -7.85 2.20
N TYR A 149 2.41 -7.90 2.91
CA TYR A 149 2.91 -6.76 3.68
C TYR A 149 3.12 -5.52 2.79
N LYS A 150 3.75 -5.68 1.62
CA LYS A 150 3.94 -4.57 0.66
C LYS A 150 2.61 -3.98 0.18
N TYR A 151 1.62 -4.84 -0.05
CA TYR A 151 0.27 -4.46 -0.46
C TYR A 151 -0.45 -3.68 0.64
N ASP A 152 -0.39 -4.16 1.88
CA ASP A 152 -1.03 -3.56 3.04
C ASP A 152 -0.45 -2.16 3.32
N MET A 153 0.88 -2.03 3.31
CA MET A 153 1.56 -0.75 3.51
C MET A 153 1.26 0.29 2.40
N HIS A 154 0.79 -0.13 1.22
CA HIS A 154 0.36 0.83 0.20
C HIS A 154 -1.03 1.42 0.44
N LYS A 155 -1.87 0.78 1.27
CA LYS A 155 -3.25 1.22 1.50
C LYS A 155 -3.40 2.24 2.62
N GLY A 156 -2.40 2.39 3.50
CA GLY A 156 -2.40 3.30 4.66
C GLY A 156 -1.66 4.62 4.44
#